data_AF-A0A951DRH0-F1
#
_entry.id   AF-A0A951DRH0-F1
#
_cell.length_a   1.000
_cell.length_b   1.000
_cell.length_c   1.000
_cell.angle_alpha   90.00
_cell.angle_beta   90.00
_cell.angle_gamma   90.00
#
_symmetry.space_group_name_H-M   'P 1'
#
loop_
_entity.id
_entity.type
_entity.pdbx_description
1 polymer ?
#
loop_
_entity_poly.entity_id
_entity_poly.type
_entity_poly.pdbx_seq_one_letter_code
_entity_poly.pdbx_strand_id
1 'polypeptide(L)'
;MALDLARHVVRQSPLLRESWPVRQAREWRIRQSWREHPRRMASWYRDAADMRTRVFVSNLEVPEAPRLCQPISVVVRLFDSDGAAVVAKRYNLARNASLVVELRDLLPLRLRGHVQSGMVQVDFEGPQLGSSRAYLHWYNDRCLTSSHEKFGLTIPAVGGYWTVPNVQDSDEYRVHLAITNLDAQPYTSTMLLKDADGHSLEAAVQVPANGSRFLAVDRVFENMRGFLGDRAGVLYFGNNRQPAMYYYFVANQRLGTWRAQHL
;
A
#
# COMPACT_ATOMS: atom_id res chain seq x y z
N MET A 1 18.55 -23.47 19.00
CA MET A 1 18.53 -24.70 19.83
C MET A 1 17.14 -25.35 19.91
N ALA A 2 16.14 -24.79 20.62
CA ALA A 2 14.80 -25.41 20.69
C ALA A 2 14.08 -25.49 19.33
N LEU A 3 14.25 -24.47 18.48
CA LEU A 3 13.75 -24.41 17.11
C LEU A 3 14.38 -25.46 16.19
N ASP A 4 15.67 -25.75 16.37
CA ASP A 4 16.40 -26.74 15.59
C ASP A 4 16.03 -28.16 16.01
N LEU A 5 15.84 -28.36 17.32
CA LEU A 5 15.32 -29.61 17.88
C LEU A 5 13.91 -29.91 17.37
N ALA A 6 13.01 -28.92 17.40
CA ALA A 6 11.65 -29.07 16.87
C ALA A 6 11.65 -29.38 15.37
N ARG A 7 12.51 -28.72 14.58
CA ARG A 7 12.69 -29.02 13.15
C ARG A 7 13.23 -30.44 12.94
N HIS A 8 14.14 -30.91 13.80
CA HIS A 8 14.70 -32.24 13.73
C HIS A 8 13.65 -33.32 14.06
N VAL A 9 12.84 -33.11 15.10
CA VAL A 9 11.74 -34.01 15.50
C VAL A 9 10.67 -34.10 14.39
N VAL A 10 10.23 -32.96 13.84
CA VAL A 10 9.28 -32.94 12.70
C VAL A 10 9.89 -33.60 11.46
N ARG A 11 11.21 -33.49 11.24
CA ARG A 11 11.89 -34.22 10.17
C ARG A 11 11.93 -35.73 10.45
N GLN A 12 12.11 -36.19 11.67
CA GLN A 12 12.26 -37.63 11.91
C GLN A 12 10.93 -38.38 12.08
N SER A 13 9.79 -37.69 12.24
CA SER A 13 8.48 -38.31 12.43
C SER A 13 7.55 -38.12 11.22
N PRO A 14 7.35 -39.15 10.37
CA PRO A 14 6.45 -39.09 9.21
C PRO A 14 5.01 -38.66 9.56
N LEU A 15 4.47 -39.15 10.67
CA LEU A 15 3.13 -38.80 11.15
C LEU A 15 2.97 -37.31 11.49
N LEU A 16 4.02 -36.65 12.00
CA LEU A 16 4.00 -35.21 12.28
C LEU A 16 4.09 -34.38 11.00
N ARG A 17 4.76 -34.89 9.95
CA ARG A 17 4.81 -34.25 8.62
C ARG A 17 3.46 -34.26 7.90
N GLU A 18 2.64 -35.25 8.20
CA GLU A 18 1.28 -35.40 7.65
C GLU A 18 0.20 -34.82 8.57
N SER A 19 0.58 -34.34 9.76
CA SER A 19 -0.34 -33.63 10.63
C SER A 19 -0.97 -32.45 9.90
N TRP A 20 -2.25 -32.23 10.18
CA TRP A 20 -3.03 -31.18 9.51
C TRP A 20 -2.35 -29.80 9.54
N PRO A 21 -1.73 -29.31 10.65
CA PRO A 21 -1.04 -28.03 10.66
C PRO A 21 0.22 -27.99 9.77
N VAL A 22 1.00 -29.07 9.73
CA VAL A 22 2.22 -29.14 8.92
C VAL A 22 1.89 -29.27 7.44
N ARG A 23 0.86 -30.06 7.10
CA ARG A 23 0.29 -30.12 5.75
C ARG A 23 -0.28 -28.79 5.32
N GLN A 24 -1.08 -28.13 6.16
CA GLN A 24 -1.64 -26.82 5.85
C GLN A 24 -0.55 -25.77 5.64
N ALA A 25 0.49 -25.74 6.48
CA ALA A 25 1.63 -24.84 6.30
C ALA A 25 2.43 -25.14 5.02
N ARG A 26 2.64 -26.42 4.69
CA ARG A 26 3.32 -26.85 3.46
C ARG A 26 2.49 -26.53 2.22
N GLU A 27 1.21 -26.89 2.21
CA GLU A 27 0.26 -26.60 1.13
C GLU A 27 0.06 -25.09 0.97
N TRP A 28 0.04 -24.32 2.06
CA TRP A 28 0.04 -22.86 2.02
C TRP A 28 1.34 -22.30 1.43
N ARG A 29 2.52 -22.79 1.83
CA ARG A 29 3.81 -22.37 1.24
C ARG A 29 3.90 -22.71 -0.25
N ILE A 30 3.46 -23.92 -0.63
CA ILE A 30 3.32 -24.32 -2.02
C ILE A 30 2.37 -23.32 -2.71
N ARG A 31 1.12 -23.15 -2.26
CA ARG A 31 0.20 -22.17 -2.87
C ARG A 31 0.77 -20.76 -2.97
N GLN A 32 1.58 -20.29 -2.01
CA GLN A 32 2.27 -19.00 -2.07
C GLN A 32 3.43 -18.99 -3.09
N SER A 33 4.16 -20.10 -3.27
CA SER A 33 5.19 -20.23 -4.30
C SER A 33 4.62 -20.29 -5.72
N TRP A 34 3.34 -20.65 -5.87
CA TRP A 34 2.62 -20.72 -7.15
C TRP A 34 1.71 -19.51 -7.42
N ARG A 35 1.52 -18.59 -6.47
CA ARG A 35 0.81 -17.33 -6.75
C ARG A 35 1.68 -16.49 -7.66
N GLU A 36 1.38 -16.56 -8.96
CA GLU A 36 1.94 -15.68 -9.98
C GLU A 36 1.95 -14.26 -9.42
N HIS A 37 3.16 -13.72 -9.28
CA HIS A 37 3.31 -12.35 -8.85
C HIS A 37 2.62 -11.44 -9.88
N PRO A 38 1.85 -10.41 -9.48
CA PRO A 38 1.29 -9.49 -10.45
C PRO A 38 2.43 -8.84 -11.27
N ARG A 39 2.31 -8.86 -12.61
CA ARG A 39 3.27 -8.21 -13.52
C ARG A 39 3.37 -6.71 -13.31
N ARG A 40 2.36 -6.12 -12.69
CA ARG A 40 2.27 -4.70 -12.42
C ARG A 40 1.68 -4.50 -11.03
N MET A 41 2.33 -3.65 -10.26
CA MET A 41 1.89 -3.18 -8.96
C MET A 41 1.72 -1.67 -9.02
N ALA A 42 0.81 -1.14 -8.21
CA ALA A 42 0.66 0.29 -8.04
C ALA A 42 0.35 0.61 -6.58
N SER A 43 0.80 1.77 -6.11
CA SER A 43 0.61 2.24 -4.75
C SER A 43 0.70 3.77 -4.72
N TRP A 44 0.39 4.36 -3.57
CA TRP A 44 0.48 5.79 -3.34
C TRP A 44 1.84 6.17 -2.74
N TYR A 45 2.44 7.27 -3.21
CA TYR A 45 3.66 7.81 -2.61
C TYR A 45 3.49 9.24 -2.13
N ARG A 46 4.39 9.64 -1.22
CA ARG A 46 4.59 11.02 -0.79
C ARG A 46 6.07 11.38 -0.83
N ASP A 47 6.36 12.57 -1.33
CA ASP A 47 7.67 13.22 -1.23
C ASP A 47 7.48 14.65 -0.71
N ALA A 48 7.23 14.75 0.59
CA ALA A 48 7.08 16.02 1.29
C ALA A 48 7.98 16.05 2.53
N ALA A 49 8.10 17.24 3.14
CA ALA A 49 8.97 17.44 4.30
C ALA A 49 8.53 16.61 5.52
N ASP A 50 7.23 16.35 5.65
CA ASP A 50 6.63 15.61 6.76
C ASP A 50 6.71 14.08 6.61
N MET A 51 6.78 13.59 5.36
CA MET A 51 6.81 12.16 5.04
C MET A 51 7.32 11.93 3.61
N ARG A 52 8.28 11.01 3.49
CA ARG A 52 8.88 10.54 2.25
C ARG A 52 8.53 9.07 2.00
N THR A 53 8.73 8.63 0.76
CA THR A 53 8.48 7.26 0.35
C THR A 53 9.70 6.66 -0.34
N ARG A 54 9.97 5.41 0.02
CA ARG A 54 10.91 4.54 -0.70
C ARG A 54 10.24 3.24 -1.09
N VAL A 55 10.63 2.71 -2.24
CA VAL A 55 10.17 1.42 -2.74
C VAL A 55 11.29 0.39 -2.60
N PHE A 56 10.91 -0.79 -2.12
CA PHE A 56 11.76 -1.96 -2.09
C PHE A 56 11.23 -2.94 -3.12
N VAL A 57 12.12 -3.53 -3.91
CA VAL A 57 11.78 -4.63 -4.81
C VAL A 57 12.78 -5.74 -4.56
N SER A 58 12.31 -6.90 -4.12
CA SER A 58 13.18 -8.02 -3.74
C SER A 58 12.97 -9.18 -4.68
N ASN A 59 14.02 -9.61 -5.38
CA ASN A 59 14.06 -10.80 -6.24
C ASN A 59 14.81 -11.92 -5.51
N LEU A 60 14.16 -12.53 -4.52
CA LEU A 60 14.77 -13.52 -3.64
C LEU A 60 14.29 -14.91 -3.97
N GLU A 61 15.20 -15.85 -4.09
CA GLU A 61 14.90 -17.24 -4.36
C GLU A 61 14.11 -17.90 -3.23
N VAL A 62 13.13 -18.72 -3.62
CA VAL A 62 12.42 -19.60 -2.69
C VAL A 62 12.95 -21.02 -2.90
N PRO A 63 13.47 -21.71 -1.85
CA PRO A 63 14.11 -23.01 -1.97
C PRO A 63 13.26 -24.08 -2.70
N GLU A 64 11.95 -23.98 -2.58
CA GLU A 64 10.99 -24.90 -3.20
C GLU A 64 10.83 -24.67 -4.72
N ALA A 65 11.26 -23.52 -5.25
CA ALA A 65 11.10 -23.15 -6.65
C ALA A 65 12.26 -22.29 -7.20
N PRO A 66 13.52 -22.76 -7.10
CA PRO A 66 14.71 -21.96 -7.39
C PRO A 66 14.78 -21.50 -8.86
N ARG A 67 14.25 -22.33 -9.76
CA ARG A 67 14.16 -22.05 -11.21
C ARG A 67 13.29 -20.83 -11.56
N LEU A 68 12.38 -20.42 -10.67
CA LEU A 68 11.48 -19.29 -10.90
C LEU A 68 12.13 -17.94 -10.58
N CYS A 69 13.24 -17.93 -9.84
CA CYS A 69 13.98 -16.71 -9.53
C CYS A 69 15.02 -16.44 -10.63
N GLN A 70 14.57 -15.77 -11.68
CA GLN A 70 15.41 -15.32 -12.78
C GLN A 70 15.72 -13.82 -12.62
N PRO A 71 16.76 -13.29 -13.28
CA PRO A 71 16.92 -11.84 -13.38
C PRO A 71 15.66 -11.22 -13.97
N ILE A 72 15.27 -10.08 -13.41
CA ILE A 72 14.07 -9.36 -13.83
C ILE A 72 14.44 -7.93 -14.20
N SER A 73 13.73 -7.40 -15.19
CA SER A 73 13.73 -5.95 -15.43
C SER A 73 12.55 -5.35 -14.68
N VAL A 74 12.81 -4.32 -13.90
CA VAL A 74 11.79 -3.61 -13.11
C VAL A 74 11.72 -2.19 -13.62
N VAL A 75 10.54 -1.76 -14.03
CA VAL A 75 10.29 -0.38 -14.43
C VAL A 75 9.47 0.30 -13.34
N VAL A 76 10.07 1.31 -12.69
CA VAL A 76 9.40 2.15 -11.70
C VAL A 76 8.95 3.43 -12.41
N ARG A 77 7.64 3.70 -12.41
CA ARG A 77 7.03 4.91 -12.96
C ARG A 77 6.40 5.72 -11.84
N LEU A 78 6.60 7.03 -11.85
CA LEU A 78 5.91 7.96 -10.97
C LEU A 78 4.94 8.80 -11.80
N PHE A 79 3.75 8.99 -11.24
CA PHE A 79 2.74 9.92 -11.72
C PHE A 79 2.55 11.00 -10.66
N ASP A 80 2.12 12.20 -11.05
CA ASP A 80 1.71 13.23 -10.09
C ASP A 80 0.29 12.97 -9.56
N SER A 81 -0.24 13.91 -8.77
CA SER A 81 -1.60 13.81 -8.23
C SER A 81 -2.70 13.82 -9.29
N ASP A 82 -2.45 14.40 -10.45
CA ASP A 82 -3.44 14.52 -11.52
C ASP A 82 -3.31 13.42 -12.57
N GLY A 83 -2.34 12.52 -12.38
CA GLY A 83 -2.14 11.31 -13.18
C GLY A 83 -1.23 11.50 -14.38
N ALA A 84 -0.51 12.63 -14.47
CA ALA A 84 0.50 12.81 -15.49
C ALA A 84 1.75 12.00 -15.14
N ALA A 85 2.29 11.25 -16.11
CA ALA A 85 3.53 10.51 -15.92
C ALA A 85 4.71 11.51 -15.77
N VAL A 86 5.41 11.42 -14.65
CA VAL A 86 6.50 12.34 -14.29
C VAL A 86 7.87 11.75 -14.65
N VAL A 87 8.08 10.48 -14.33
CA VAL A 87 9.35 9.78 -14.60
C VAL A 87 9.12 8.29 -14.76
N ALA A 88 9.97 7.65 -15.57
CA ALA A 88 10.08 6.20 -15.67
C ALA A 88 11.56 5.81 -15.62
N LYS A 89 11.92 4.87 -14.75
CA LYS A 89 13.28 4.35 -14.66
C LYS A 89 13.27 2.83 -14.62
N ARG A 90 14.12 2.24 -15.47
CA ARG A 90 14.31 0.79 -15.56
C ARG A 90 15.52 0.38 -14.74
N TYR A 91 15.38 -0.75 -14.05
CA TYR A 91 16.40 -1.39 -13.25
C TYR A 91 16.49 -2.86 -13.63
N ASN A 92 17.70 -3.41 -13.65
CA ASN A 92 17.90 -4.85 -13.79
C ASN A 92 18.25 -5.41 -12.41
N LEU A 93 17.44 -6.32 -11.90
CA LEU A 93 17.71 -7.02 -10.65
C LEU A 93 18.25 -8.41 -10.96
N ALA A 94 19.44 -8.69 -10.43
CA ALA A 94 19.97 -10.04 -10.41
C ALA A 94 19.13 -10.97 -9.50
N ARG A 95 19.38 -12.27 -9.60
CA ARG A 95 18.86 -13.27 -8.66
C ARG A 95 19.41 -12.98 -7.25
N ASN A 96 18.58 -13.18 -6.23
CA ASN A 96 18.92 -12.94 -4.83
C ASN A 96 19.38 -11.51 -4.53
N ALA A 97 18.79 -10.55 -5.23
CA ALA A 97 19.07 -9.13 -5.05
C ALA A 97 17.82 -8.36 -4.63
N SER A 98 18.04 -7.29 -3.87
CA SER A 98 17.02 -6.31 -3.53
C SER A 98 17.41 -4.95 -4.09
N LEU A 99 16.44 -4.30 -4.71
CA LEU A 99 16.50 -2.91 -5.10
C LEU A 99 15.82 -2.08 -4.01
N VAL A 100 16.46 -1.00 -3.59
CA VAL A 100 15.86 0.05 -2.75
C VAL A 100 15.97 1.36 -3.51
N VAL A 101 14.85 2.04 -3.71
CA VAL A 101 14.81 3.32 -4.41
C VAL A 101 14.07 4.34 -3.58
N GLU A 102 14.76 5.43 -3.27
CA GLU A 102 14.15 6.65 -2.76
C GLU A 102 13.38 7.33 -3.90
N LEU A 103 12.06 7.49 -3.75
CA LEU A 103 11.24 7.99 -4.87
C LEU A 103 11.56 9.45 -5.23
N ARG A 104 11.98 10.24 -4.24
CA ARG A 104 12.51 11.59 -4.44
C ARG A 104 13.68 11.62 -5.42
N ASP A 105 14.55 10.61 -5.35
CA ASP A 105 15.75 10.55 -6.18
C ASP A 105 15.44 10.20 -7.64
N LEU A 106 14.26 9.62 -7.90
CA LEU A 106 13.74 9.42 -9.24
C LEU A 106 13.26 10.70 -9.89
N LEU A 107 12.75 11.65 -9.10
CA LEU A 107 12.20 12.89 -9.65
C LEU A 107 13.31 13.75 -10.28
N PRO A 108 13.08 14.30 -11.49
CA PRO A 108 13.95 15.31 -12.07
C PRO A 108 14.15 16.47 -11.08
N LEU A 109 15.37 17.04 -11.02
CA LEU A 109 15.70 18.11 -10.06
C LEU A 109 14.68 19.25 -10.06
N ARG A 110 14.18 19.65 -11.25
CA ARG A 110 13.17 20.70 -11.43
C ARG A 110 11.79 20.39 -10.83
N LEU A 111 11.51 19.13 -10.49
CA LEU A 111 10.23 18.68 -9.94
C LEU A 111 10.32 18.28 -8.46
N ARG A 112 11.54 18.15 -7.91
CA ARG A 112 11.75 17.82 -6.50
C ARG A 112 11.17 18.93 -5.62
N GLY A 113 10.27 18.56 -4.71
CA GLY A 113 9.56 19.51 -3.83
C GLY A 113 8.32 20.17 -4.45
N HIS A 114 8.09 20.02 -5.76
CA HIS A 114 6.86 20.46 -6.43
C HIS A 114 5.84 19.31 -6.51
N VAL A 115 6.30 18.10 -6.85
CA VAL A 115 5.45 16.90 -6.84
C VAL A 115 5.53 16.26 -5.47
N GLN A 116 4.54 16.52 -4.62
CA GLN A 116 4.53 16.08 -3.22
C GLN A 116 3.90 14.71 -3.00
N SER A 117 3.09 14.21 -3.93
CA SER A 117 2.47 12.89 -3.85
C SER A 117 1.93 12.47 -5.20
N GLY A 118 1.68 11.17 -5.34
CA GLY A 118 1.20 10.62 -6.60
C GLY A 118 1.02 9.11 -6.55
N MET A 119 0.87 8.53 -7.73
CA MET A 119 0.94 7.08 -7.92
C MET A 119 2.36 6.65 -8.25
N VAL A 120 2.83 5.58 -7.61
CA VAL A 120 3.98 4.81 -8.10
C VAL A 120 3.48 3.52 -8.71
N GLN A 121 3.93 3.23 -9.92
CA GLN A 121 3.68 1.97 -10.62
C GLN A 121 4.99 1.21 -10.79
N VAL A 122 4.98 -0.08 -10.48
CA VAL A 122 6.13 -0.98 -10.62
C VAL A 122 5.74 -2.09 -11.58
N ASP A 123 6.37 -2.12 -12.76
CA ASP A 123 6.18 -3.17 -13.75
C ASP A 123 7.36 -4.15 -13.70
N PHE A 124 7.04 -5.44 -13.70
CA PHE A 124 7.99 -6.54 -13.71
C PHE A 124 8.00 -7.18 -15.10
N GLU A 125 9.13 -7.06 -15.77
CA GLU A 125 9.39 -7.60 -17.10
C GLU A 125 10.24 -8.87 -16.98
N GLY A 126 9.85 -9.90 -17.72
CA GLY A 126 10.55 -11.19 -17.73
C GLY A 126 9.61 -12.38 -17.97
N PRO A 127 10.15 -13.53 -18.40
CA PRO A 127 9.37 -14.73 -18.66
C PRO A 127 8.78 -15.31 -17.37
N GLN A 128 9.51 -15.28 -16.26
CA GLN A 128 9.07 -15.75 -14.95
C GLN A 128 9.34 -14.66 -13.91
N LEU A 129 8.34 -14.36 -13.09
CA LEU A 129 8.41 -13.28 -12.08
C LEU A 129 8.89 -13.78 -10.73
N GLY A 130 8.95 -15.11 -10.55
CA GLY A 130 9.36 -15.74 -9.31
C GLY A 130 8.61 -15.21 -8.09
N SER A 131 9.37 -15.02 -7.02
CA SER A 131 8.98 -14.47 -5.72
C SER A 131 9.23 -12.96 -5.62
N SER A 132 9.37 -12.27 -6.76
CA SER A 132 9.77 -10.86 -6.79
C SER A 132 8.71 -9.96 -6.21
N ARG A 133 8.86 -9.39 -5.02
CA ARG A 133 7.81 -8.57 -4.38
C ARG A 133 8.26 -7.13 -4.24
N ALA A 134 7.39 -6.17 -4.57
CA ALA A 134 7.56 -4.79 -4.13
C ALA A 134 6.85 -4.53 -2.80
N TYR A 135 7.38 -3.61 -2.01
CA TYR A 135 6.71 -3.00 -0.86
C TYR A 135 7.19 -1.56 -0.66
N LEU A 136 6.34 -0.72 -0.06
CA LEU A 136 6.65 0.68 0.20
C LEU A 136 6.86 0.92 1.70
N HIS A 137 7.80 1.81 2.00
CA HIS A 137 7.90 2.46 3.31
C HIS A 137 7.59 3.93 3.17
N TRP A 138 6.70 4.43 4.02
CA TRP A 138 6.54 5.85 4.28
C TRP A 138 7.28 6.20 5.56
N TYR A 139 8.13 7.21 5.53
CA TYR A 139 9.01 7.49 6.65
C TYR A 139 9.38 8.97 6.73
N ASN A 140 9.86 9.37 7.91
CA ASN A 140 10.54 10.63 8.15
C ASN A 140 11.63 10.39 9.22
N ASP A 141 12.22 11.46 9.75
CA ASP A 141 13.29 11.34 10.76
C ASP A 141 12.82 10.80 12.12
N ARG A 142 11.50 10.68 12.33
CA ARG A 142 10.87 10.29 13.61
C ARG A 142 10.22 8.92 13.57
N CYS A 143 9.72 8.49 12.41
CA CYS A 143 9.00 7.23 12.29
C CYS A 143 9.16 6.59 10.92
N LEU A 144 8.89 5.29 10.89
CA LEU A 144 8.70 4.51 9.68
C LEU A 144 7.36 3.78 9.80
N THR A 145 6.57 3.84 8.74
CA THR A 145 5.33 3.10 8.61
C THR A 145 5.27 2.40 7.25
N SER A 146 4.57 1.27 7.21
CA SER A 146 4.52 0.39 6.06
C SER A 146 3.21 -0.39 6.11
N SER A 147 2.67 -0.70 4.95
CA SER A 147 1.61 -1.70 4.84
C SER A 147 2.14 -2.89 4.03
N HIS A 148 1.91 -4.10 4.52
CA HIS A 148 2.11 -5.31 3.72
C HIS A 148 1.00 -5.36 2.67
N GLU A 149 1.24 -4.78 1.49
CA GLU A 149 0.13 -4.56 0.57
C GLU A 149 -0.32 -5.83 -0.17
N LYS A 150 -1.60 -5.84 -0.54
CA LYS A 150 -2.14 -6.66 -1.62
C LYS A 150 -2.05 -5.84 -2.92
N PHE A 151 -0.86 -5.71 -3.48
CA PHE A 151 -0.57 -4.98 -4.73
C PHE A 151 -1.12 -5.67 -6.00
N GLY A 152 -2.37 -6.11 -6.00
CA GLY A 152 -3.04 -6.56 -7.21
C GLY A 152 -3.78 -5.38 -7.84
N LEU A 153 -3.69 -5.22 -9.17
CA LEU A 153 -4.59 -4.33 -9.94
C LEU A 153 -6.08 -4.70 -9.79
N THR A 154 -6.35 -5.85 -9.16
CA THR A 154 -7.67 -6.38 -8.88
C THR A 154 -7.76 -6.68 -7.39
N ILE A 155 -8.13 -5.67 -6.61
CA ILE A 155 -8.99 -5.92 -5.44
C ILE A 155 -10.41 -5.68 -5.95
N PRO A 156 -11.12 -6.69 -6.49
CA PRO A 156 -12.53 -6.53 -6.78
C PRO A 156 -13.25 -6.39 -5.43
N ALA A 157 -13.49 -5.16 -5.00
CA ALA A 157 -14.51 -4.93 -4.00
C ALA A 157 -15.84 -5.07 -4.71
N VAL A 158 -16.51 -6.19 -4.43
CA VAL A 158 -17.92 -6.37 -4.75
C VAL A 158 -18.67 -5.29 -3.97
N GLY A 159 -19.14 -4.25 -4.69
CA GLY A 159 -19.93 -3.09 -4.25
C GLY A 159 -19.98 -2.79 -2.73
N GLY A 160 -19.41 -1.66 -2.30
CA GLY A 160 -19.51 -1.22 -0.91
C GLY A 160 -18.70 0.03 -0.57
N TYR A 161 -18.42 0.20 0.73
CA TYR A 161 -17.61 1.28 1.28
C TYR A 161 -16.36 0.71 1.97
N TRP A 162 -15.24 1.40 1.83
CA TRP A 162 -14.10 1.22 2.73
C TRP A 162 -14.39 1.93 4.04
N THR A 163 -14.05 1.30 5.17
CA THR A 163 -14.36 1.82 6.49
C THR A 163 -13.08 2.15 7.25
N VAL A 164 -12.95 3.39 7.71
CA VAL A 164 -11.92 3.81 8.66
C VAL A 164 -12.60 3.99 10.02
N PRO A 165 -12.33 3.14 11.02
CA PRO A 165 -12.88 3.30 12.36
C PRO A 165 -12.10 4.35 13.16
N ASN A 166 -12.72 4.83 14.25
CA ASN A 166 -12.11 5.71 15.24
C ASN A 166 -11.53 7.01 14.64
N VAL A 167 -12.26 7.62 13.70
CA VAL A 167 -11.87 8.89 13.11
C VAL A 167 -12.17 9.99 14.12
N GLN A 168 -11.13 10.70 14.54
CA GLN A 168 -11.22 11.83 15.45
C GLN A 168 -10.49 13.02 14.83
N ASP A 169 -10.98 14.21 15.13
CA ASP A 169 -10.28 15.46 14.84
C ASP A 169 -9.87 16.09 16.16
N SER A 170 -8.56 16.06 16.43
CA SER A 170 -7.97 16.63 17.63
C SER A 170 -6.72 17.42 17.25
N ASP A 171 -6.28 18.29 18.15
CA ASP A 171 -5.04 19.05 17.93
C ASP A 171 -3.81 18.14 17.90
N GLU A 172 -3.91 16.93 18.46
CA GLU A 172 -2.83 15.94 18.46
C GLU A 172 -2.88 14.98 17.27
N TYR A 173 -4.06 14.58 16.80
CA TYR A 173 -4.22 13.54 15.78
C TYR A 173 -5.04 14.02 14.59
N ARG A 174 -4.52 13.79 13.38
CA ARG A 174 -5.25 14.01 12.13
C ARG A 174 -5.30 12.75 11.28
N VAL A 175 -6.48 12.50 10.71
CA VAL A 175 -6.69 11.40 9.77
C VAL A 175 -6.61 11.92 8.35
N HIS A 176 -5.89 11.19 7.51
CA HIS A 176 -5.79 11.43 6.08
C HIS A 176 -6.20 10.18 5.30
N LEU A 177 -6.84 10.38 4.15
CA LEU A 177 -7.15 9.34 3.19
C LEU A 177 -6.27 9.51 1.96
N ALA A 178 -5.54 8.46 1.58
CA ALA A 178 -4.80 8.39 0.33
C ALA A 178 -5.53 7.45 -0.64
N ILE A 179 -5.86 7.96 -1.82
CA ILE A 179 -6.59 7.23 -2.87
C ILE A 179 -5.76 7.28 -4.14
N THR A 180 -5.57 6.15 -4.80
CA THR A 180 -4.93 6.08 -6.11
C THR A 180 -5.84 5.38 -7.09
N ASN A 181 -6.23 6.08 -8.15
CA ASN A 181 -7.02 5.53 -9.24
C ASN A 181 -6.09 4.87 -10.26
N LEU A 182 -6.34 3.60 -10.57
CA LEU A 182 -5.57 2.82 -11.53
C LEU A 182 -6.26 2.76 -12.90
N ASP A 183 -7.43 3.37 -13.03
CA ASP A 183 -8.20 3.45 -14.27
C ASP A 183 -7.81 4.70 -15.08
N ALA A 184 -8.00 4.59 -16.40
CA ALA A 184 -7.80 5.67 -17.35
C ALA A 184 -8.95 6.68 -17.36
N GLN A 185 -10.05 6.41 -16.65
CA GLN A 185 -11.16 7.34 -16.48
C GLN A 185 -11.17 7.93 -15.06
N PRO A 186 -11.46 9.24 -14.90
CA PRO A 186 -11.70 9.81 -13.59
C PRO A 186 -13.02 9.29 -13.01
N TYR A 187 -13.16 9.33 -11.69
CA TYR A 187 -14.43 9.04 -11.03
C TYR A 187 -14.66 9.96 -9.83
N THR A 188 -15.94 10.14 -9.48
CA THR A 188 -16.34 10.82 -8.25
C THR A 188 -16.87 9.78 -7.27
N SER A 189 -16.34 9.73 -6.06
CA SER A 189 -16.81 8.85 -5.00
C SER A 189 -17.35 9.64 -3.81
N THR A 190 -18.34 9.08 -3.14
CA THR A 190 -18.92 9.63 -1.93
C THR A 190 -18.06 9.27 -0.71
N MET A 191 -17.78 10.27 0.12
CA MET A 191 -17.15 10.13 1.42
C MET A 191 -18.19 10.47 2.48
N LEU A 192 -18.47 9.54 3.41
CA LEU A 192 -19.44 9.72 4.48
C LEU A 192 -18.74 9.66 5.83
N LEU A 193 -18.92 10.67 6.67
CA LEU A 193 -18.49 10.63 8.07
C LEU A 193 -19.72 10.42 8.95
N LYS A 194 -19.72 9.33 9.73
CA LYS A 194 -20.77 9.05 10.71
C LYS A 194 -20.30 9.35 12.13
N ASP A 195 -21.15 10.01 12.90
CA ASP A 195 -20.96 10.14 14.34
C ASP A 195 -21.36 8.85 15.07
N ALA A 196 -21.26 8.88 16.40
CA ALA A 196 -21.59 7.72 17.23
C ALA A 196 -23.10 7.46 17.35
N ASP A 197 -23.95 8.42 17.00
CA ASP A 197 -25.40 8.34 17.10
C ASP A 197 -26.05 8.00 15.73
N GLY A 198 -25.24 7.90 14.67
CA GLY A 198 -25.64 7.47 13.34
C GLY A 198 -25.94 8.61 12.36
N HIS A 199 -25.80 9.87 12.77
CA HIS A 199 -25.90 11.00 11.86
C HIS A 199 -24.75 10.97 10.85
N SER A 200 -24.92 11.61 9.70
CA SER A 200 -23.94 11.54 8.60
C SER A 200 -23.66 12.91 8.00
N LEU A 201 -22.38 13.20 7.78
CA LEU A 201 -21.94 14.21 6.82
C LEU A 201 -21.51 13.52 5.53
N GLU A 202 -21.79 14.16 4.39
CA GLU A 202 -21.46 13.65 3.07
C GLU A 202 -20.62 14.67 2.29
N ALA A 203 -19.62 14.17 1.59
CA ALA A 203 -18.81 14.94 0.65
C ALA A 203 -18.53 14.13 -0.62
N ALA A 204 -18.46 14.81 -1.75
CA ALA A 204 -18.07 14.22 -3.03
C ALA A 204 -16.58 14.45 -3.30
N VAL A 205 -15.86 13.37 -3.61
CA VAL A 205 -14.42 13.40 -3.88
C VAL A 205 -14.16 12.96 -5.31
N GLN A 206 -13.62 13.87 -6.12
CA GLN A 206 -13.17 13.56 -7.47
C GLN A 206 -11.74 13.01 -7.46
N VAL A 207 -11.55 11.86 -8.09
CA VAL A 207 -10.25 11.20 -8.26
C VAL A 207 -9.90 11.18 -9.76
N PRO A 208 -8.76 11.76 -10.18
CA PRO A 208 -8.37 11.82 -11.58
C PRO A 208 -8.05 10.45 -12.17
N ALA A 209 -8.07 10.35 -13.49
CA ALA A 209 -7.57 9.20 -14.23
C ALA A 209 -6.07 8.99 -13.94
N ASN A 210 -5.66 7.76 -13.62
CA ASN A 210 -4.27 7.41 -13.24
C ASN A 210 -3.68 8.29 -12.13
N GLY A 211 -4.52 9.03 -11.41
CA GLY A 211 -4.12 10.06 -10.45
C GLY A 211 -4.34 9.61 -9.03
N SER A 212 -4.11 10.55 -8.10
CA SER A 212 -4.27 10.28 -6.68
C SER A 212 -4.76 11.49 -5.91
N ARG A 213 -5.27 11.23 -4.71
CA ARG A 213 -5.67 12.24 -3.74
C ARG A 213 -5.10 11.89 -2.38
N PHE A 214 -4.62 12.91 -1.67
CA PHE A 214 -4.24 12.81 -0.27
C PHE A 214 -5.03 13.87 0.51
N LEU A 215 -6.07 13.41 1.19
CA LEU A 215 -7.13 14.26 1.72
C LEU A 215 -7.07 14.23 3.24
N ALA A 216 -6.94 15.39 3.86
CA ALA A 216 -7.13 15.53 5.30
C ALA A 216 -8.65 15.54 5.58
N VAL A 217 -9.12 14.65 6.46
CA VAL A 217 -10.58 14.44 6.66
C VAL A 217 -11.25 15.70 7.23
N ASP A 218 -10.56 16.41 8.11
CA ASP A 218 -10.96 17.72 8.69
C ASP A 218 -11.16 18.81 7.63
N ARG A 219 -10.44 18.73 6.50
CA ARG A 219 -10.61 19.66 5.37
C ARG A 219 -11.71 19.27 4.41
N VAL A 220 -12.05 17.98 4.36
CA VAL A 220 -13.18 17.50 3.54
C VAL A 220 -14.51 17.83 4.24
N PHE A 221 -14.54 17.74 5.56
CA PHE A 221 -15.71 18.06 6.39
C PHE A 221 -15.40 19.27 7.29
N GLU A 222 -15.65 20.48 6.80
CA GLU A 222 -15.21 21.75 7.42
C GLU A 222 -15.57 21.95 8.92
N ASN A 223 -16.59 21.25 9.42
CA ASN A 223 -16.97 21.25 10.85
C ASN A 223 -16.93 19.84 11.48
N MET A 224 -15.89 19.06 11.15
CA MET A 224 -15.72 17.70 11.65
C MET A 224 -15.73 17.61 13.18
N ARG A 225 -14.96 18.47 13.88
CA ARG A 225 -14.89 18.46 15.35
C ARG A 225 -16.25 18.74 16.00
N GLY A 226 -16.96 19.77 15.53
CA GLY A 226 -18.28 20.12 16.04
C GLY A 226 -19.32 19.02 15.78
N PHE A 227 -19.23 18.36 14.62
CA PHE A 227 -20.11 17.24 14.28
C PHE A 227 -19.87 16.00 15.14
N LEU A 228 -18.61 15.65 15.42
CA LEU A 228 -18.28 14.45 16.19
C LEU A 228 -18.43 14.61 17.71
N GLY A 229 -18.51 15.84 18.22
CA GLY A 229 -18.81 16.12 19.64
C GLY A 229 -17.87 15.42 20.62
N ASP A 230 -16.55 15.56 20.41
CA ASP A 230 -15.45 14.90 21.16
C ASP A 230 -15.43 13.36 21.14
N ARG A 231 -16.32 12.72 20.37
CA ARG A 231 -16.36 11.25 20.21
C ARG A 231 -15.69 10.83 18.90
N ALA A 232 -15.31 9.55 18.84
CA ALA A 232 -14.79 8.97 17.60
C ALA A 232 -15.93 8.67 16.63
N GLY A 233 -15.77 9.05 15.37
CA GLY A 233 -16.65 8.69 14.27
C GLY A 233 -16.15 7.52 13.45
N VAL A 234 -16.90 7.20 12.40
CA VAL A 234 -16.54 6.20 11.39
C VAL A 234 -16.63 6.83 10.01
N LEU A 235 -15.55 6.75 9.26
CA LEU A 235 -15.49 7.27 7.90
C LEU A 235 -15.69 6.14 6.90
N TYR A 236 -16.54 6.39 5.92
CA TYR A 236 -16.83 5.51 4.81
C TYR A 236 -16.39 6.18 3.52
N PHE A 237 -15.65 5.47 2.68
CA PHE A 237 -15.31 5.93 1.34
C PHE A 237 -15.89 4.98 0.29
N GLY A 238 -16.71 5.50 -0.60
CA GLY A 238 -17.37 4.72 -1.63
C GLY A 238 -16.36 4.03 -2.55
N ASN A 239 -16.60 2.76 -2.83
CA ASN A 239 -15.88 2.02 -3.86
C ASN A 239 -16.81 1.78 -5.05
N ASN A 240 -16.69 2.63 -6.07
CA ASN A 240 -17.53 2.61 -7.28
C ASN A 240 -17.14 1.49 -8.26
N ARG A 241 -16.66 0.34 -7.77
CA ARG A 241 -16.10 -0.78 -8.56
C ARG A 241 -14.93 -0.37 -9.46
N GLN A 242 -14.23 0.71 -9.10
CA GLN A 242 -13.08 1.22 -9.83
C GLN A 242 -11.81 0.52 -9.33
N PRO A 243 -10.89 0.13 -10.22
CA PRO A 243 -9.55 -0.30 -9.81
C PRO A 243 -8.83 0.84 -9.08
N ALA A 244 -8.76 0.76 -7.75
CA ALA A 244 -8.14 1.79 -6.93
C ALA A 244 -7.51 1.21 -5.67
N MET A 245 -6.47 1.90 -5.18
CA MET A 245 -5.80 1.60 -3.91
C MET A 245 -6.19 2.64 -2.87
N TYR A 246 -6.42 2.19 -1.64
CA TYR A 246 -6.91 3.02 -0.54
C TYR A 246 -6.06 2.78 0.71
N TYR A 247 -5.57 3.86 1.27
CA TYR A 247 -4.86 3.86 2.55
C TYR A 247 -5.44 4.95 3.42
N TYR A 248 -5.43 4.72 4.73
CA TYR A 248 -5.58 5.83 5.66
C TYR A 248 -4.30 6.00 6.48
N PHE A 249 -4.02 7.25 6.78
CA PHE A 249 -2.87 7.67 7.57
C PHE A 249 -3.35 8.43 8.79
N VAL A 250 -2.74 8.15 9.93
CA VAL A 250 -2.93 8.90 11.16
C VAL A 250 -1.64 9.65 11.45
N ALA A 251 -1.70 10.98 11.41
CA ALA A 251 -0.60 11.86 11.80
C ALA A 251 -0.74 12.19 13.29
N ASN A 252 0.30 11.92 14.09
CA ASN A 252 0.43 12.53 15.41
C ASN A 252 1.21 13.84 15.24
N GLN A 253 0.50 14.97 15.34
CA GLN A 253 1.04 16.31 15.13
C GLN A 253 2.10 16.68 16.17
N ARG A 254 1.89 16.26 17.43
CA ARG A 254 2.79 16.55 18.54
C ARG A 254 4.15 15.86 18.40
N LEU A 255 4.14 14.59 17.99
CA LEU A 255 5.34 13.78 17.84
C LEU A 255 5.95 13.85 16.43
N GLY A 256 5.21 14.39 15.46
CA GLY A 256 5.61 14.42 14.05
C GLY A 256 5.72 13.02 13.45
N THR A 257 4.86 12.08 13.88
CA THR A 257 4.90 10.67 13.47
C THR A 257 3.65 10.29 12.68
N TRP A 258 3.78 9.23 11.89
CA TRP A 258 2.75 8.72 10.99
C TRP A 258 2.51 7.24 11.22
N ARG A 259 1.25 6.84 11.09
CA ARG A 259 0.84 5.43 10.98
C ARG A 259 0.01 5.24 9.73
N ALA A 260 0.41 4.32 8.87
CA ALA A 260 -0.33 3.90 7.69
C ALA A 260 -1.10 2.61 7.98
N GLN A 261 -2.29 2.49 7.41
CA GLN A 261 -3.01 1.23 7.29
C GLN A 261 -3.66 1.14 5.91
N HIS A 262 -3.54 -0.04 5.30
CA HIS A 262 -4.24 -0.37 4.07
C HIS A 262 -5.71 -0.62 4.41
N LEU A 263 -6.63 -0.11 3.59
CA LEU A 263 -8.07 -0.32 3.76
C LEU A 263 -8.52 -1.66 3.20
#